data_AF-A0A9E1SPT9-F1
#
_entry.id   AF-A0A9E1SPT9-F1
#
_cell.length_a   1.000
_cell.length_b   1.000
_cell.length_c   1.000
_cell.angle_alpha   90.00
_cell.angle_beta   90.00
_cell.angle_gamma   90.00
#
_symmetry.space_group_name_H-M   'P 1'
#
loop_
_entity.id
_entity.type
_entity.pdbx_description
1 polymer ?
#
loop_
_entity_poly.entity_id
_entity_poly.type
_entity_poly.pdbx_seq_one_letter_code
_entity_poly.pdbx_strand_id
1 'polypeptide(L)' 'YNHSQLHDRTGFTDWPDPKDRRHLYRLWLSMENDRPLPECFKERFGSIEIGNRGGIITKNTTLHVPIDQ' A
#
# COMPACT_ATOMS: atom_id res chain seq x y z
N TYR A 1 -1.49 11.96 -0.84
CA TYR A 1 -2.44 11.13 -1.61
C TYR A 1 -1.65 10.25 -2.57
N ASN A 2 -1.90 8.94 -2.57
CA ASN A 2 -1.06 7.98 -3.30
C ASN A 2 -1.00 8.24 -4.82
N HIS A 3 -2.04 8.86 -5.39
CA HIS A 3 -2.08 9.13 -6.84
C HIS A 3 -1.56 10.51 -7.24
N SER A 4 -1.04 11.31 -6.30
CA SER A 4 -0.42 12.61 -6.61
C SER A 4 1.00 12.76 -6.05
N GLN A 5 1.40 11.91 -5.09
CA GLN A 5 2.70 11.99 -4.42
C GLN A 5 3.50 10.71 -4.64
N LEU A 6 4.68 10.86 -5.23
CA LEU A 6 5.70 9.81 -5.26
C LEU A 6 6.45 9.80 -3.93
N HIS A 7 6.85 8.61 -3.49
CA HIS A 7 7.59 8.41 -2.26
C HIS A 7 8.63 7.30 -2.49
N ASP A 8 9.81 7.47 -1.90
CA ASP A 8 10.91 6.49 -1.96
C ASP A 8 11.50 6.22 -0.57
N ARG A 9 12.62 5.49 -0.54
CA ARG A 9 13.45 5.36 0.65
C ARG A 9 14.92 5.43 0.26
N THR A 10 15.72 6.17 1.02
CA THR A 10 17.19 6.17 0.90
C THR A 10 17.83 4.86 1.38
N GLY A 11 19.13 4.70 1.13
CA GLY A 11 19.94 3.67 1.77
C GLY A 11 19.98 3.87 3.29
N PHE A 12 19.99 2.77 4.04
CA PHE A 12 20.09 2.76 5.50
C PHE A 12 20.78 1.49 5.98
N THR A 13 21.39 1.55 7.16
CA THR A 13 21.92 0.38 7.89
C THR A 13 20.96 0.06 9.02
N ASP A 14 20.56 -1.21 9.13
CA ASP A 14 19.65 -1.67 10.17
C ASP A 14 20.41 -2.10 11.43
N TRP A 15 19.69 -2.31 12.53
CA TRP A 15 20.30 -2.76 13.78
C TRP A 15 20.71 -4.25 13.72
N PRO A 16 21.83 -4.63 14.37
CA PRO A 16 22.25 -6.03 14.45
C PRO A 16 21.19 -6.92 15.12
N ASP A 17 20.63 -6.46 16.25
CA ASP A 17 19.58 -7.14 16.99
C ASP A 17 18.23 -7.01 16.25
N PRO A 18 17.59 -8.13 15.85
CA PRO A 18 16.31 -8.13 15.15
C PRO A 18 15.21 -7.31 15.84
N LYS A 19 15.18 -7.28 17.18
CA LYS A 19 14.13 -6.58 17.94
C LYS A 19 14.17 -5.06 17.75
N ASP A 20 15.35 -4.53 17.43
CA ASP A 20 15.60 -3.10 17.28
C ASP A 20 15.48 -2.66 15.82
N ARG A 21 15.31 -3.61 14.89
CA ARG A 21 15.19 -3.31 13.46
C ARG A 21 13.98 -2.44 13.17
N ARG A 22 14.05 -1.69 12.07
CA ARG A 22 12.94 -0.86 11.61
C ARG A 22 11.78 -1.74 11.13
N HIS A 23 10.66 -1.70 11.87
CA HIS A 23 9.41 -2.36 11.49
C HIS A 23 8.44 -1.39 10.83
N LEU A 24 7.82 -1.80 9.71
CA LEU A 24 6.86 -0.96 8.97
C LEU A 24 5.59 -1.74 8.65
N TYR A 25 4.46 -1.23 9.13
CA TYR A 25 3.14 -1.65 8.68
C TYR A 25 2.66 -0.77 7.54
N ARG A 26 2.09 -1.37 6.49
CA ARG A 26 1.56 -0.67 5.33
C ARG A 26 0.11 -1.04 5.08
N LEU A 27 -0.76 -0.04 5.04
CA LEU A 27 -2.17 -0.16 4.67
C LEU A 27 -2.43 0.63 3.40
N TRP A 28 -3.38 0.16 2.61
CA TRP A 28 -3.95 0.89 1.49
C TRP A 28 -5.39 1.26 1.84
N LEU A 29 -5.70 2.55 1.79
CA LEU A 29 -7.01 3.08 2.18
C LEU A 29 -7.65 3.79 0.99
N SER A 30 -8.95 3.57 0.81
CA SER A 30 -9.81 4.42 -0.03
C SER A 30 -10.96 4.89 0.83
N MET A 31 -11.08 6.20 1.01
CA MET A 31 -12.11 6.78 1.86
C MET A 31 -13.42 6.93 1.07
N GLU A 32 -14.56 6.91 1.76
CA GLU A 32 -15.91 7.02 1.16
C GLU A 32 -16.16 8.33 0.39
N ASN A 33 -15.38 9.39 0.65
CA ASN A 33 -15.48 10.70 -0.02
C ASN A 33 -14.18 11.06 -0.77
N ASP A 34 -13.44 10.06 -1.25
CA ASP A 34 -12.19 10.26 -1.97
C ASP A 34 -12.42 10.77 -3.41
N ARG A 35 -11.38 11.34 -4.04
CA ARG A 35 -11.48 11.97 -5.38
C ARG A 35 -11.72 10.92 -6.46
N PRO A 36 -12.53 11.16 -7.51
CA PRO A 36 -12.63 10.20 -8.62
C PRO A 36 -11.27 10.01 -9.30
N LEU A 37 -11.00 8.78 -9.78
CA LEU A 37 -9.82 8.47 -10.58
C LEU A 37 -10.20 8.32 -12.05
N PRO A 38 -9.31 8.68 -12.99
CA PRO A 38 -9.51 8.42 -14.41
C PRO A 38 -9.64 6.93 -14.73
N GLU A 39 -10.37 6.59 -15.80
CA GLU A 39 -10.65 5.21 -16.21
C GLU A 39 -9.39 4.36 -16.43
N CYS A 40 -8.29 4.97 -16.91
CA CYS A 40 -7.02 4.28 -17.13
C CYS A 40 -6.41 3.67 -15.85
N PHE A 41 -6.84 4.10 -14.67
CA PHE A 41 -6.38 3.52 -13.41
C PHE A 41 -6.98 2.14 -13.14
N LYS A 42 -8.10 1.75 -13.78
CA LYS A 42 -8.71 0.42 -13.57
C LYS A 42 -7.77 -0.72 -13.94
N GLU A 43 -6.94 -0.56 -14.97
CA GLU A 43 -5.98 -1.58 -15.39
C GLU A 43 -5.02 -1.97 -14.26
N ARG A 44 -4.61 -0.99 -13.45
CA ARG A 44 -3.65 -1.18 -12.36
C ARG A 44 -4.29 -1.58 -11.02
N PHE A 45 -5.46 -1.02 -10.71
CA PHE A 45 -6.09 -1.14 -9.38
C PHE A 45 -7.31 -2.07 -9.36
N GLY A 46 -7.77 -2.56 -10.53
CA GLY A 46 -8.98 -3.40 -10.67
C GLY A 46 -10.30 -2.62 -10.56
N SER A 47 -10.37 -1.65 -9.65
CA SER A 47 -11.53 -0.77 -9.44
C SER A 47 -11.09 0.68 -9.26
N ILE A 48 -11.98 1.61 -9.62
CA ILE A 48 -11.86 3.06 -9.32
C ILE A 48 -13.02 3.57 -8.46
N GLU A 49 -13.90 2.66 -8.03
CA GLU A 49 -15.01 2.97 -7.13
C GLU A 49 -14.49 3.59 -5.84
N ILE A 50 -15.04 4.72 -5.45
CA ILE A 50 -14.66 5.44 -4.23
C ILE A 50 -15.00 4.54 -3.03
N GLY A 51 -14.07 4.37 -2.10
CA GLY A 51 -14.19 3.43 -0.99
C GLY A 51 -13.78 2.00 -1.32
N ASN A 52 -13.66 1.64 -2.61
CA ASN A 52 -13.40 0.27 -3.07
C ASN A 52 -12.30 0.21 -4.14
N ARG A 53 -11.11 0.69 -3.79
CA ARG A 53 -9.92 0.74 -4.68
C ARG A 53 -8.58 0.76 -3.93
N GLY A 54 -8.51 0.07 -2.79
CA GLY A 54 -7.31 0.00 -1.95
C GLY A 54 -6.29 -1.02 -2.45
N GLY A 55 -5.07 -0.57 -2.78
CA GLY A 55 -3.94 -1.45 -3.08
C GLY A 55 -3.97 -2.09 -4.47
N ILE A 56 -2.95 -2.88 -4.77
CA ILE A 56 -2.85 -3.66 -6.02
C ILE A 56 -2.96 -5.13 -5.64
N ILE A 57 -4.06 -5.78 -6.05
CA ILE A 57 -4.31 -7.19 -5.81
C ILE A 57 -4.22 -7.92 -7.15
N THR A 58 -3.44 -9.00 -7.18
CA THR A 58 -3.31 -9.90 -8.32
C THR A 58 -3.82 -11.29 -7.94
N LYS A 59 -3.98 -12.19 -8.92
CA LYS A 59 -4.39 -13.57 -8.67
C LYS A 59 -3.50 -14.32 -7.67
N ASN A 60 -2.24 -13.93 -7.56
CA ASN A 60 -1.26 -14.56 -6.67
C ASN A 60 -1.09 -13.80 -5.34
N THR A 61 -1.86 -12.74 -5.09
CA THR A 61 -1.77 -11.97 -3.86
C THR A 61 -2.37 -12.75 -2.71
N THR A 62 -1.53 -13.14 -1.74
CA THR A 62 -1.98 -13.66 -0.44
C THR A 62 -1.93 -12.52 0.57
N LEU A 63 -3.07 -12.18 1.16
CA LEU A 63 -3.12 -11.18 2.23
C LEU A 63 -2.55 -11.79 3.51
N HIS A 64 -1.46 -11.20 4.00
CA HIS A 64 -0.78 -11.65 5.21
C HIS A 64 -0.30 -10.45 6.00
N VAL A 65 -0.66 -10.40 7.28
CA VAL A 65 -0.12 -9.45 8.25
C VAL A 65 0.56 -10.30 9.33
N PRO A 66 1.90 -10.38 9.37
CA PRO A 66 2.58 -11.06 10.46
C PRO A 66 2.36 -10.25 11.74
N ILE A 67 1.50 -10.74 12.62
CA ILE A 67 1.23 -10.15 13.93
C ILE A 67 2.16 -10.76 15.00
N ASP A 68 2.73 -11.93 14.72
CA ASP A 68 3.65 -12.62 15.63
C ASP A 68 5.10 -12.43 15.15
N GLN A 69 5.95 -11.89 16.03
CA GLN A 69 7.41 -11.92 15.97
C GLN A 69 7.97 -12.48 17.27
#